data_AF-A0A0L0UIM8-F1
#
_entry.id   AF-A0A0L0UIM8-F1
#
_cell.length_a   1.000
_cell.length_b   1.000
_cell.length_c   1.000
_cell.angle_alpha   90.00
_cell.angle_beta   90.00
_cell.angle_gamma   90.00
#
_symmetry.space_group_name_H-M   'P 1'
#
loop_
_entity.id
_entity.type
_entity.pdbx_description
1 polymer ?
#
loop_
_entity_poly.entity_id
_entity_poly.type
_entity_poly.pdbx_seq_one_letter_code
_entity_poly.pdbx_strand_id
1 'polypeptide(L)'
;MNDNKLIDDNVCSGSEDQEKEDDGYSSYSREQLINQIKVLKTELVQQEQQHKLNGNGNKNLEDESTKKKKKKELDFNQYSTRKIALTISYQGGSHGGLAWQPEITPLSTVAGELFRALLVSRLVEGSELSPVGQSAVD
;
A
#
# COMPACT_ATOMS: atom_id res chain seq x y z
N MET A 1 3.06 -69.11 -28.46
CA MET A 1 3.62 -68.10 -29.37
C MET A 1 3.12 -66.76 -28.87
N ASN A 2 3.95 -66.10 -28.07
CA ASN A 2 3.72 -64.75 -27.57
C ASN A 2 4.53 -63.83 -28.45
N ASP A 3 3.85 -63.00 -29.24
CA ASP A 3 4.50 -61.96 -30.04
C ASP A 3 3.89 -60.59 -29.70
N ASN A 4 4.81 -59.76 -29.24
CA ASN A 4 4.77 -58.35 -28.89
C ASN A 4 3.91 -57.45 -29.79
N LYS A 5 3.25 -56.47 -29.16
CA LYS A 5 3.21 -55.10 -29.70
C LYS A 5 3.21 -54.07 -28.57
N LEU A 6 4.41 -53.59 -28.27
CA LEU A 6 4.66 -52.32 -27.60
C LEU A 6 4.72 -51.23 -28.69
N ILE A 7 3.94 -50.16 -28.53
CA ILE A 7 4.18 -48.81 -29.08
C ILE A 7 3.57 -47.85 -28.05
N ASP A 8 4.40 -47.50 -27.08
CA ASP A 8 4.92 -46.16 -26.75
C ASP A 8 4.13 -44.91 -27.21
N ASP A 9 4.03 -43.99 -26.23
CA ASP A 9 3.97 -42.52 -26.33
C ASP A 9 2.73 -41.86 -26.94
N ASN A 10 1.68 -41.73 -26.12
CA ASN A 10 0.72 -40.64 -26.28
C ASN A 10 1.34 -39.34 -25.73
N VAL A 11 2.09 -38.67 -26.62
CA VAL A 11 2.39 -37.24 -26.56
C VAL A 11 1.06 -36.49 -26.54
N CYS A 12 0.59 -36.11 -25.35
CA CYS A 12 -0.46 -35.09 -25.22
C CYS A 12 0.21 -33.72 -25.27
N SER A 13 0.42 -33.27 -26.50
CA SER A 13 0.79 -31.90 -26.84
C SER A 13 -0.31 -30.92 -26.40
N GLY A 14 0.06 -29.96 -25.54
CA GLY A 14 -0.32 -28.55 -25.63
C GLY A 14 -1.80 -28.18 -25.53
N SER A 15 -2.19 -27.67 -24.37
CA SER A 15 -3.00 -26.45 -24.28
C SER A 15 -2.72 -25.77 -22.93
N GLU A 16 -1.50 -25.26 -22.74
CA GLU A 16 -1.27 -24.24 -21.72
C GLU A 16 -1.77 -22.91 -22.28
N ASP A 17 -3.09 -22.69 -22.22
CA ASP A 17 -3.66 -21.35 -22.37
C ASP A 17 -3.39 -20.58 -21.07
N GLN A 18 -2.12 -20.24 -20.83
CA GLN A 18 -1.78 -19.09 -20.00
C GLN A 18 -2.10 -17.87 -20.84
N GLU A 19 -3.23 -17.23 -20.56
CA GLU A 19 -3.41 -15.81 -20.83
C GLU A 19 -2.29 -15.06 -20.09
N LYS A 20 -1.16 -14.87 -20.78
CA LYS A 20 -0.11 -13.96 -20.37
C LYS A 20 -0.74 -12.59 -20.44
N GLU A 21 -1.15 -12.04 -19.30
CA GLU A 21 -1.38 -10.60 -19.22
C GLU A 21 -0.11 -9.92 -19.73
N ASP A 22 -0.22 -9.25 -20.88
CA ASP A 22 0.87 -8.47 -21.45
C ASP A 22 1.09 -7.31 -20.49
N ASP A 23 2.06 -7.48 -19.60
CA ASP A 23 2.48 -6.44 -18.68
C ASP A 23 3.00 -5.20 -19.41
N GLY A 24 3.13 -5.24 -20.75
CA GLY A 24 3.54 -4.12 -21.60
C GLY A 24 5.01 -3.77 -21.42
N TYR A 25 5.71 -4.41 -20.48
CA TYR A 25 7.09 -4.17 -20.11
C TYR A 25 8.01 -5.29 -20.58
N SER A 26 7.46 -6.47 -20.89
CA SER A 26 8.22 -7.63 -21.41
C SER A 26 8.95 -7.37 -22.73
N SER A 27 8.52 -6.37 -23.51
CA SER A 27 9.17 -5.95 -24.77
C SER A 27 10.34 -4.99 -24.57
N TYR A 28 10.53 -4.44 -23.36
CA TYR A 28 11.58 -3.47 -23.08
C TYR A 28 12.90 -4.16 -22.71
N SER A 29 14.00 -3.63 -23.24
CA SER A 29 15.33 -4.00 -22.77
C SER A 29 15.56 -3.47 -21.36
N ARG A 30 16.44 -4.14 -20.59
CA ARG A 30 16.81 -3.72 -19.22
C ARG A 30 17.21 -2.24 -19.15
N GLU A 31 17.95 -1.76 -20.14
CA GLU A 31 18.41 -0.37 -20.21
C GLU A 31 17.26 0.60 -20.50
N GLN A 32 16.34 0.20 -21.40
CA GLN A 32 15.16 0.99 -21.70
C GLN A 32 14.25 1.12 -20.48
N LEU A 33 14.06 0.04 -19.72
CA LEU A 33 13.28 0.06 -18.48
C LEU A 33 13.92 0.99 -17.43
N ILE A 34 15.24 0.92 -17.27
CA ILE A 34 15.99 1.81 -16.36
C ILE A 34 15.82 3.28 -16.77
N ASN A 35 15.89 3.57 -18.06
CA ASN A 35 15.71 4.94 -18.57
C ASN A 35 14.28 5.44 -18.34
N GLN A 36 13.27 4.60 -18.57
CA GLN A 36 11.88 4.94 -18.31
C GLN A 36 11.63 5.21 -16.83
N ILE A 37 12.17 4.40 -15.93
CA ILE A 37 12.09 4.63 -14.47
C ILE A 37 12.72 5.97 -14.08
N LYS A 38 13.87 6.33 -14.67
CA LYS A 38 14.52 7.63 -14.41
C LYS A 38 13.62 8.80 -14.85
N VAL A 39 13.02 8.72 -16.03
CA VAL A 39 12.10 9.74 -16.56
C VAL A 39 10.87 9.89 -15.65
N LEU A 40 10.22 8.79 -15.29
CA LEU A 40 9.04 8.82 -14.42
C LEU A 40 9.34 9.40 -13.04
N LYS A 41 10.51 9.08 -12.47
CA LYS A 41 10.96 9.69 -11.21
C LYS A 41 11.16 11.20 -11.33
N THR A 42 11.73 11.67 -12.45
CA THR A 42 11.89 13.12 -12.66
C THR A 42 10.54 13.83 -12.85
N GLU A 43 9.59 13.20 -13.52
CA GLU A 43 8.25 13.76 -13.73
C GLU A 43 7.46 13.89 -12.41
N LEU A 44 7.50 12.86 -11.55
CA LEU A 44 6.86 12.92 -10.23
C LEU A 44 7.41 14.06 -9.37
N VAL A 45 8.74 14.22 -9.34
CA VAL A 45 9.38 15.32 -8.60
C VAL A 45 8.93 16.69 -9.13
N GLN A 46 8.77 16.81 -10.45
CA GLN A 46 8.29 18.06 -11.07
C GLN A 46 6.80 18.31 -10.77
N GLN A 47 5.97 17.28 -10.79
CA GLN A 47 4.55 17.37 -10.48
C GLN A 47 4.30 17.76 -9.02
N GLU A 48 5.07 17.20 -8.08
CA GLU A 48 5.00 17.57 -6.66
C GLU A 48 5.39 19.04 -6.41
N GLN A 49 6.37 19.55 -7.15
CA GLN A 49 6.77 20.96 -7.05
C GLN A 49 5.71 21.91 -7.62
N GLN A 50 5.06 21.54 -8.72
CA GLN A 50 3.97 22.33 -9.31
C GLN A 50 2.70 22.32 -8.43
N HIS A 51 2.38 21.20 -7.77
CA HIS A 51 1.24 21.11 -6.86
C HIS A 51 1.38 21.97 -5.59
N LYS A 52 2.62 22.29 -5.16
CA LYS A 52 2.87 23.19 -4.03
C LYS A 52 2.65 24.67 -4.37
N LEU A 53 2.70 25.04 -5.66
CA LEU A 53 2.56 26.43 -6.12
C LEU A 53 1.14 26.75 -6.63
N ASN A 54 0.39 25.76 -7.12
CA ASN A 54 -0.95 25.96 -7.70
C ASN A 54 -2.14 25.70 -6.74
N GLY A 55 -1.88 25.51 -5.44
CA GLY A 55 -2.91 25.33 -4.40
C GLY A 55 -3.62 26.62 -3.96
N ASN A 56 -3.79 27.61 -4.84
CA ASN A 56 -4.38 28.92 -4.50
C ASN A 56 -5.53 29.29 -5.47
N GLY A 57 -6.57 28.46 -5.48
CA GLY A 57 -7.82 28.72 -6.20
C GLY A 57 -9.00 28.91 -5.26
N ASN A 58 -9.32 30.18 -4.98
CA ASN A 58 -10.62 30.75 -4.60
C ASN A 58 -11.45 30.07 -3.49
N LYS A 59 -11.34 30.61 -2.27
CA LYS A 59 -12.49 30.82 -1.36
C LYS A 59 -12.37 32.20 -0.70
N ASN A 60 -12.89 33.23 -1.38
CA ASN A 60 -13.36 34.42 -0.68
C ASN A 60 -14.65 34.02 0.04
N LEU A 61 -14.64 34.07 1.37
CA LEU A 61 -15.75 34.45 2.23
C LEU A 61 -15.20 34.49 3.66
N GLU A 62 -14.98 35.73 4.09
CA GLU A 62 -15.11 36.24 5.46
C GLU A 62 -14.02 35.87 6.48
N ASP A 63 -13.33 36.95 6.89
CA ASP A 63 -12.60 37.12 8.14
C ASP A 63 -13.40 36.57 9.33
N GLU A 64 -13.11 35.34 9.72
CA GLU A 64 -13.21 34.94 11.11
C GLU A 64 -11.86 34.34 11.49
N SER A 65 -11.13 35.11 12.31
CA SER A 65 -9.89 34.73 12.98
C SER A 65 -10.13 33.51 13.90
N THR A 66 -10.34 32.35 13.29
CA THR A 66 -10.37 31.07 13.98
C THR A 66 -8.94 30.78 14.41
N LYS A 67 -8.57 31.29 15.58
CA LYS A 67 -7.43 30.77 16.36
C LYS A 67 -7.56 29.25 16.34
N LYS A 68 -6.76 28.59 15.51
CA LYS A 68 -6.66 27.13 15.48
C LYS A 68 -6.36 26.72 16.91
N LYS A 69 -7.37 26.25 17.64
CA LYS A 69 -7.21 25.76 19.00
C LYS A 69 -6.15 24.68 18.90
N LYS A 70 -4.99 24.90 19.53
CA LYS A 70 -3.93 23.90 19.58
C LYS A 70 -4.59 22.62 20.08
N LYS A 71 -4.59 21.57 19.25
CA LYS A 71 -5.17 20.29 19.62
C LYS A 71 -4.39 19.83 20.84
N LYS A 72 -5.07 19.67 21.98
CA LYS A 72 -4.45 19.19 23.21
C LYS A 72 -3.85 17.81 22.92
N GLU A 73 -2.58 17.62 23.25
CA GLU A 73 -1.95 16.31 23.26
C GLU A 73 -2.66 15.47 24.34
N LEU A 74 -3.13 14.28 23.97
CA LEU A 74 -3.70 13.36 24.95
C LEU A 74 -2.55 12.66 25.65
N ASP A 75 -2.49 12.84 26.97
CA ASP A 75 -1.68 12.03 27.86
C ASP A 75 -2.44 10.73 28.17
N PHE A 76 -1.88 9.59 27.77
CA PHE A 76 -2.48 8.28 28.01
C PHE A 76 -2.47 7.88 29.49
N ASN A 77 -1.51 8.38 30.28
CA ASN A 77 -1.41 8.06 31.71
C ASN A 77 -2.54 8.70 32.54
N GLN A 78 -3.21 9.71 31.98
CA GLN A 78 -4.36 10.35 32.63
C GLN A 78 -5.63 9.48 32.56
N TYR A 79 -5.67 8.44 31.73
CA TYR A 79 -6.83 7.57 31.54
C TYR A 79 -6.57 6.13 31.98
N SER A 80 -7.62 5.40 32.35
CA SER A 80 -7.50 4.00 32.78
C SER A 80 -7.26 3.04 31.60
N THR A 81 -6.22 2.22 31.68
CA THR A 81 -5.98 1.14 30.70
C THR A 81 -6.77 -0.12 31.08
N ARG A 82 -7.42 -0.76 30.09
CA ARG A 82 -8.21 -1.99 30.28
C ARG A 82 -7.93 -3.01 29.18
N LYS A 83 -8.01 -4.30 29.52
CA LYS A 83 -7.98 -5.38 28.53
C LYS A 83 -9.37 -5.51 27.88
N ILE A 84 -9.39 -5.66 26.57
CA ILE A 84 -10.62 -5.82 25.78
C ILE A 84 -10.49 -7.03 24.87
N ALA A 85 -11.63 -7.66 24.54
CA ALA A 85 -11.73 -8.66 23.49
C ALA A 85 -12.71 -8.12 22.44
N LEU A 86 -12.30 -8.15 21.17
CA LEU A 86 -13.09 -7.66 20.05
C LEU A 86 -13.45 -8.85 19.15
N THR A 87 -14.73 -8.96 18.79
CA THR A 87 -15.16 -9.83 17.70
C THR A 87 -15.25 -8.98 16.45
N ILE A 88 -14.60 -9.40 15.37
CA ILE A 88 -14.55 -8.66 14.12
C ILE A 88 -15.02 -9.54 12.96
N SER A 89 -15.67 -8.91 11.99
CA SER A 89 -16.02 -9.50 10.70
C SER A 89 -15.44 -8.64 9.59
N TYR A 90 -14.86 -9.25 8.56
CA TYR A 90 -14.24 -8.52 7.46
C TYR A 90 -14.40 -9.30 6.14
N GLN A 91 -14.28 -8.60 5.02
CA GLN A 91 -14.28 -9.20 3.69
C GLN A 91 -12.86 -9.69 3.34
N GLY A 92 -12.70 -10.99 3.17
CA GLY A 92 -11.39 -11.61 2.94
C GLY A 92 -10.75 -11.22 1.60
N GLY A 93 -11.53 -11.00 0.55
CA GLY A 93 -11.01 -10.72 -0.80
C GLY A 93 -10.34 -9.35 -0.97
N SER A 94 -10.55 -8.41 -0.05
CA SER A 94 -9.97 -7.06 -0.13
C SER A 94 -8.73 -6.86 0.75
N HIS A 95 -8.29 -7.88 1.48
CA HIS A 95 -7.19 -7.78 2.44
C HIS A 95 -6.20 -8.92 2.28
N GLY A 96 -4.92 -8.67 2.58
CA GLY A 96 -3.84 -9.67 2.55
C GLY A 96 -3.86 -10.68 3.70
N GLY A 97 -5.01 -10.88 4.35
CA GLY A 97 -5.18 -11.72 5.53
C GLY A 97 -5.33 -10.95 6.84
N LEU A 98 -5.48 -11.70 7.93
CA LEU A 98 -5.75 -11.15 9.27
C LEU A 98 -4.49 -10.61 9.95
N ALA A 99 -3.40 -11.37 9.91
CA ALA A 99 -2.19 -11.07 10.68
C ALA A 99 -1.41 -9.89 10.08
N TRP A 100 -0.79 -9.09 10.95
CA TRP A 100 0.13 -8.05 10.53
C TRP A 100 1.40 -8.69 9.95
N GLN A 101 1.93 -8.09 8.89
CA GLN A 101 3.15 -8.54 8.22
C GLN A 101 4.16 -7.37 8.19
N PRO A 102 5.44 -7.62 8.54
CA PRO A 102 6.47 -6.58 8.54
C PRO A 102 6.94 -6.19 7.13
N GLU A 103 6.78 -7.09 6.15
CA GLU A 103 7.14 -6.82 4.76
C GLU A 103 6.05 -6.00 4.06
N ILE A 104 6.45 -5.28 3.01
CA ILE A 104 5.53 -4.47 2.21
C ILE A 104 4.62 -5.42 1.43
N THR A 105 3.35 -5.48 1.85
CA THR A 105 2.32 -6.23 1.14
C THR A 105 1.58 -5.34 0.16
N PRO A 106 1.17 -5.85 -1.01
CA PRO A 106 0.39 -5.07 -1.99
C PRO A 106 -1.01 -4.72 -1.47
N LEU A 107 -1.59 -5.57 -0.62
CA LEU A 107 -2.87 -5.34 0.05
C LEU A 107 -2.65 -5.10 1.54
N SER A 108 -3.48 -4.25 2.15
CA SER A 108 -3.44 -4.04 3.60
C SER A 108 -3.91 -5.28 4.34
N THR A 109 -3.37 -5.50 5.54
CA THR A 109 -3.79 -6.56 6.45
C THR A 109 -4.85 -6.03 7.40
N VAL A 110 -5.78 -6.91 7.82
CA VAL A 110 -6.88 -6.51 8.72
C VAL A 110 -6.35 -6.02 10.07
N ALA A 111 -5.33 -6.69 10.64
CA ALA A 111 -4.69 -6.24 11.87
C ALA A 111 -4.05 -4.85 11.72
N GLY A 112 -3.42 -4.54 10.58
CA GLY A 112 -2.85 -3.23 10.32
C GLY A 112 -3.92 -2.13 10.25
N GLU A 113 -5.02 -2.40 9.53
CA GLU A 113 -6.14 -1.49 9.42
C GLU A 113 -6.82 -1.23 10.78
N LEU A 114 -7.03 -2.30 11.55
CA LEU A 114 -7.61 -2.24 12.88
C LEU A 114 -6.71 -1.45 13.83
N PHE A 115 -5.40 -1.69 13.81
CA PHE A 115 -4.45 -0.95 14.62
C PHE A 115 -4.46 0.54 14.27
N ARG A 116 -4.49 0.90 12.98
CA ARG A 116 -4.63 2.29 12.53
C ARG A 116 -5.92 2.94 13.05
N ALA A 117 -7.04 2.22 13.03
CA ALA A 117 -8.31 2.70 13.59
C ALA A 117 -8.21 2.93 15.12
N LEU A 118 -7.52 2.07 15.85
CA LEU A 118 -7.26 2.22 17.29
C LEU A 118 -6.36 3.44 17.60
N LEU A 119 -5.40 3.75 16.72
CA LEU A 119 -4.57 4.96 16.82
C LEU A 119 -5.38 6.24 16.57
N VAL A 120 -6.17 6.27 15.49
CA VAL A 120 -7.01 7.44 15.15
C VAL A 120 -8.05 7.71 16.23
N SER A 121 -8.62 6.65 16.83
CA SER A 121 -9.54 6.75 17.96
C SER A 121 -8.85 7.04 19.30
N ARG A 122 -7.51 7.10 19.33
CA ARG A 122 -6.68 7.37 20.51
C ARG A 122 -6.91 6.39 21.66
N LEU A 123 -7.24 5.14 21.31
CA LEU A 123 -7.39 4.04 22.26
C LEU A 123 -6.05 3.38 22.60
N VAL A 124 -5.07 3.51 21.71
CA VAL A 124 -3.73 2.96 21.86
C VAL A 124 -2.71 4.05 21.57
N GLU A 125 -1.60 4.01 22.31
CA GLU A 125 -0.45 4.86 22.03
C GLU A 125 0.29 4.33 20.80
N GLY A 126 0.50 5.21 19.82
CA GLY A 126 1.36 4.91 18.68
C GLY A 126 2.70 5.57 18.89
N SER A 127 3.79 4.80 18.93
CA SER A 127 5.06 5.38 18.52
C SER A 127 4.91 5.70 17.04
N GLU A 128 4.96 6.98 16.69
CA GLU A 128 5.10 7.44 15.31
C GLU A 128 6.31 6.70 14.71
N LEU A 129 6.08 5.55 14.07
CA LEU A 129 7.04 5.05 13.09
C LEU A 129 7.00 6.12 12.01
N SER A 130 8.14 6.78 11.89
CA SER A 130 8.43 7.87 10.99
C SER A 130 7.65 7.78 9.68
N PRO A 131 7.20 8.91 9.11
CA PRO A 131 6.82 8.92 7.71
C PRO A 131 8.04 8.43 6.91
N VAL A 132 8.00 7.18 6.46
CA VAL A 132 8.89 6.67 5.43
C VAL A 132 8.63 7.54 4.21
N GLY A 133 9.47 8.54 4.01
CA GLY A 133 9.29 9.52 2.95
C GLY A 133 9.91 10.91 3.14
N GLN A 134 10.69 11.18 4.18
CA GLN A 134 11.52 12.39 4.23
C GLN A 134 12.99 12.00 4.33
N SER A 135 13.62 11.85 3.16
CA SER A 135 15.07 11.89 3.02
C SER A 135 15.53 13.29 3.39
N ALA A 136 15.95 13.48 4.64
CA ALA A 136 16.85 14.56 5.00
C ALA A 136 18.22 14.24 4.37
N VAL A 137 18.60 15.03 3.38
CA VAL A 137 19.99 15.14 2.92
C VAL A 137 20.50 16.47 3.45
N ASP A 138 21.45 16.38 4.41
CA ASP A 138 22.47 17.41 4.62
C ASP A 138 23.52 17.31 3.49
#